data_AF-A0AAN7MBV8-F1
#
_entry.id   AF-A0AAN7MBV8-F1
#
_cell.length_a   1.000
_cell.length_b   1.000
_cell.length_c   1.000
_cell.angle_alpha   90.00
_cell.angle_beta   90.00
_cell.angle_gamma   90.00
#
_symmetry.space_group_name_H-M   'P 1'
#
loop_
_entity.id
_entity.type
_entity.pdbx_description
1 polymer ?
#
loop_
_entity_poly.entity_id
_entity_poly.type
_entity_poly.pdbx_seq_one_letter_code
_entity_poly.pdbx_strand_id
1 'polypeptide(L)'
;MAWKSIGVANLPGVVSLLAGLLMWVTSLYPVRKQQFELFFYTHQLYIIFVVFFALHVGDFVFSIAAGGIFLFTLDRFLRFCQSRRTVNVISARSLPCGTMELVLSKPASLHYNALSFIFLQVRELSWLQWHPFSVSSSPLDGKNHLAVLIKALGEWTAKLGDNISDSSEAHSQPPRITASVEGPYGHEIPYHLTYENLILVAGGIGVSPFFAILSDILHRVREGKPCLPSNIMLIWAIKNSNELPLLSTLDMESICPFFPDKLNLEIDIYVTRESEPPLEEGNLVKAKSSRIFPTSSRCGMSVLVGTGNNIWSGIYVISSIIGFILLMGLVDVYYVNRYGITTWWYKGLLFIIVMLASVFTFGGLVVFFWHCWEKRMAAIQKYEDNKQILQNQPVMNTDQPQMKSTGARRVIYGSRPNFEGIGM
;
A
#
# COMPACT_ATOMS: atom_id res chain seq x y z
N MET A 1 -3.71 32.35 33.22
CA MET A 1 -4.72 32.18 32.14
C MET A 1 -5.91 31.46 32.74
N ALA A 2 -7.12 32.02 32.66
CA ALA A 2 -8.31 31.41 33.29
C ALA A 2 -8.99 30.40 32.35
N TRP A 3 -9.37 29.24 32.89
CA TRP A 3 -10.24 28.26 32.22
C TRP A 3 -11.71 28.68 32.43
N LYS A 4 -12.16 29.69 31.68
CA LYS A 4 -13.50 30.26 31.84
C LYS A 4 -14.58 29.27 31.40
N SER A 5 -15.72 29.28 32.09
CA SER A 5 -16.89 28.47 31.75
C SER A 5 -17.72 29.07 30.61
N ILE A 6 -17.74 30.40 30.48
CA ILE A 6 -18.56 31.12 29.51
C ILE A 6 -17.65 31.74 28.44
N GLY A 7 -17.99 31.48 27.18
CA GLY A 7 -17.24 31.96 26.02
C GLY A 7 -15.94 31.20 25.77
N VAL A 8 -15.03 31.83 25.02
CA VAL A 8 -13.79 31.22 24.56
C VAL A 8 -12.80 30.99 25.72
N ALA A 9 -12.31 29.76 25.86
CA ALA A 9 -11.39 29.38 26.93
C ALA A 9 -9.93 29.60 26.50
N ASN A 10 -9.28 30.63 27.05
CA ASN A 10 -7.95 31.06 26.58
C ASN A 10 -6.84 30.04 26.85
N LEU A 11 -6.85 29.35 28.00
CA LEU A 11 -5.79 28.39 28.32
C LEU A 11 -5.76 27.21 27.32
N PRO A 12 -6.89 26.54 27.02
CA PRO A 12 -6.94 25.57 25.93
C PRO A 12 -6.49 26.13 24.58
N GLY A 13 -6.87 27.37 24.26
CA GLY A 13 -6.45 28.04 23.04
C GLY A 13 -4.94 28.20 22.93
N VAL A 14 -4.27 28.59 24.01
CA VAL A 14 -2.80 28.70 24.03
C VAL A 14 -2.14 27.34 23.85
N VAL A 15 -2.66 26.27 24.47
CA VAL A 15 -2.13 24.91 24.27
C VAL A 15 -2.30 24.46 22.82
N SER A 16 -3.49 24.67 22.25
CA SER A 16 -3.76 24.37 20.83
C SER A 16 -2.84 25.18 19.91
N LEU A 17 -2.67 26.48 20.15
CA LEU A 17 -1.78 27.34 19.37
C LEU A 17 -0.32 26.89 19.44
N LEU A 18 0.19 26.55 20.63
CA LEU A 18 1.57 26.05 20.78
C LEU A 18 1.79 24.74 20.00
N ALA A 19 0.85 23.81 20.09
CA ALA A 19 0.90 22.58 19.30
C ALA A 19 0.88 22.88 17.78
N GLY A 20 0.00 23.79 17.36
CA GLY A 20 -0.10 24.25 15.96
C GLY A 20 1.18 24.91 15.46
N LEU A 21 1.80 25.79 16.24
CA LEU A 21 3.06 26.45 15.91
C LEU A 21 4.23 25.45 15.80
N LEU A 22 4.31 24.47 16.70
CA LEU A 22 5.35 23.45 16.62
C LEU A 22 5.20 22.59 15.35
N MET A 23 3.96 22.17 15.05
CA MET A 23 3.65 21.46 13.80
C MET A 23 4.01 22.30 12.58
N TRP A 24 3.67 23.59 12.59
CA TRP A 24 3.91 24.50 11.48
C TRP A 24 5.41 24.69 11.23
N VAL A 25 6.21 25.01 12.25
CA VAL A 25 7.66 25.21 12.13
C VAL A 25 8.35 23.97 11.58
N THR A 26 7.98 22.79 12.09
CA THR A 26 8.56 21.52 11.62
C THR A 26 8.06 21.07 10.25
N SER A 27 6.94 21.61 9.76
CA SER A 27 6.42 21.37 8.41
C SER A 27 7.10 22.22 7.33
N LEU A 28 7.88 23.23 7.70
CA LEU A 28 8.61 24.07 6.75
C LEU A 28 9.55 23.22 5.89
N TYR A 29 9.62 23.56 4.60
CA TYR A 29 10.34 22.78 3.59
C TYR A 29 11.79 22.41 3.99
N PRO A 30 12.63 23.33 4.53
CA PRO A 30 13.99 22.98 4.91
C PRO A 30 14.04 21.91 6.00
N VAL A 31 13.21 22.06 7.04
CA VAL A 31 13.17 21.15 8.20
C VAL A 31 12.66 19.78 7.76
N ARG A 32 11.52 19.73 7.07
CA ARG A 32 10.93 18.47 6.58
C ARG A 32 11.87 17.70 5.64
N LYS A 33 12.64 18.42 4.81
CA LYS A 33 13.59 17.80 3.87
C LYS A 33 14.83 17.23 4.57
N GLN A 34 15.34 17.91 5.58
CA GLN A 34 16.57 17.50 6.28
C GLN A 34 16.30 16.53 7.43
N GLN A 35 15.17 16.68 8.12
CA GLN A 35 14.81 15.96 9.35
C GLN A 35 13.36 15.48 9.26
N PHE A 36 13.12 14.50 8.39
CA PHE A 36 11.76 13.99 8.15
C PHE A 36 11.13 13.36 9.40
N GLU A 37 11.91 12.65 10.23
CA GLU A 37 11.39 12.03 11.45
C GLU A 37 10.89 13.08 12.45
N LEU A 38 11.64 14.17 12.63
CA LEU A 38 11.21 15.29 13.48
C LEU A 38 9.86 15.83 13.02
N PHE A 39 9.74 16.14 11.73
CA PHE A 39 8.47 16.56 11.12
C PHE A 39 7.35 15.56 11.38
N PHE A 40 7.60 14.27 11.13
CA PHE A 40 6.59 13.22 11.23
C PHE A 40 6.06 13.06 12.66
N TYR A 41 6.93 13.06 13.66
CA TYR A 41 6.56 12.88 15.06
C TYR A 41 5.90 14.13 15.65
N THR A 42 6.39 15.34 15.35
CA THR A 42 5.73 16.57 15.80
C THR A 42 4.37 16.77 15.14
N HIS A 43 4.17 16.30 13.90
CA HIS A 43 2.86 16.37 13.26
C HIS A 43 1.79 15.55 14.00
N GLN A 44 2.14 14.53 14.78
CA GLN A 44 1.17 13.77 15.59
C GLN A 44 0.51 14.63 16.68
N LEU A 45 1.07 15.81 16.99
CA LEU A 45 0.44 16.79 17.87
C LEU A 45 -0.89 17.34 17.33
N TYR A 46 -1.30 16.98 16.11
CA TYR A 46 -2.64 17.29 15.59
C TYR A 46 -3.75 16.79 16.55
N ILE A 47 -3.51 15.68 17.27
CA ILE A 47 -4.46 15.15 18.26
C ILE A 47 -4.66 16.17 19.40
N ILE A 48 -3.55 16.68 19.93
CA ILE A 48 -3.57 17.72 20.98
C ILE A 48 -4.21 18.98 20.42
N PHE A 49 -3.82 19.41 19.22
CA PHE A 49 -4.38 20.57 18.55
C PHE A 49 -5.91 20.49 18.45
N VAL A 50 -6.47 19.39 17.92
CA VAL A 50 -7.92 19.22 17.71
C VAL A 50 -8.68 19.17 19.04
N VAL A 51 -8.18 18.41 20.03
CA VAL A 51 -8.84 18.30 21.34
C VAL A 51 -8.88 19.65 22.04
N PHE A 52 -7.75 20.35 22.12
CA PHE A 52 -7.68 21.65 22.77
C PHE A 52 -8.37 22.76 21.95
N PHE A 53 -8.46 22.62 20.63
CA PHE A 53 -9.25 23.51 19.79
C PHE A 53 -10.75 23.41 20.12
N ALA A 54 -11.31 22.20 20.25
CA ALA A 54 -12.71 22.03 20.66
C ALA A 54 -12.97 22.58 22.08
N LEU A 55 -12.04 22.35 23.02
CA LEU A 55 -12.11 22.93 24.36
C LEU A 55 -12.04 24.46 24.34
N HIS A 56 -11.30 25.03 23.39
CA HIS A 56 -11.14 26.47 23.25
C HIS A 56 -12.40 27.16 22.73
N VAL A 57 -12.97 26.65 21.64
CA VAL A 57 -14.04 27.33 20.89
C VAL A 57 -15.46 26.81 21.18
N GLY A 58 -15.59 25.68 21.88
CA GLY A 58 -16.88 25.04 22.17
C GLY A 58 -17.49 24.32 20.97
N ASP A 59 -18.67 23.73 21.17
CA ASP A 59 -19.40 22.92 20.19
C ASP A 59 -19.81 23.72 18.94
N PHE A 60 -20.38 24.93 19.12
CA PHE A 60 -20.90 25.72 18.00
C PHE A 60 -19.84 26.06 16.96
N VAL A 61 -18.71 26.65 17.37
CA VAL A 61 -17.64 27.03 16.43
C VAL A 61 -16.89 25.80 15.93
N PHE A 62 -16.69 24.79 16.77
CA PHE A 62 -16.04 23.54 16.36
C PHE A 62 -16.83 22.81 15.26
N SER A 63 -18.18 22.91 15.26
CA SER A 63 -19.05 22.29 14.26
C SER A 63 -18.73 22.70 12.81
N ILE A 64 -18.17 23.90 12.61
CA ILE A 64 -17.76 24.41 11.29
C ILE A 64 -16.65 23.52 10.68
N ALA A 65 -15.70 23.06 11.51
CA ALA A 65 -14.62 22.17 11.09
C ALA A 65 -14.93 20.68 11.31
N ALA A 66 -15.98 20.36 12.08
CA ALA A 66 -16.28 19.02 12.53
C ALA A 66 -16.51 18.02 11.40
N GLY A 67 -17.12 18.43 10.29
CA GLY A 67 -17.36 17.53 9.14
C GLY A 67 -16.07 16.92 8.59
N GLY A 68 -15.04 17.74 8.34
CA GLY A 68 -13.74 17.25 7.87
C GLY A 68 -13.00 16.41 8.91
N ILE A 69 -13.04 16.81 10.17
CA ILE A 69 -12.43 16.06 11.28
C ILE A 69 -13.12 14.70 11.46
N PHE A 70 -14.44 14.64 11.27
CA PHE A 70 -15.21 13.41 11.38
C PHE A 70 -14.86 12.43 10.25
N LEU A 71 -14.81 12.90 8.99
CA LEU A 71 -14.36 12.08 7.86
C LEU A 71 -12.93 11.58 8.05
N PHE A 72 -12.03 12.42 8.57
CA PHE A 72 -10.68 12.00 8.91
C PHE A 72 -10.68 10.93 10.02
N THR A 73 -11.52 11.07 11.04
CA THR A 73 -11.67 10.08 12.12
C THR A 73 -12.18 8.74 11.58
N LEU A 74 -13.13 8.77 10.63
CA LEU A 74 -13.61 7.57 9.94
C LEU A 74 -12.49 6.86 9.16
N ASP A 75 -11.74 7.59 8.33
CA ASP A 75 -10.58 7.04 7.60
C ASP A 75 -9.56 6.42 8.57
N ARG A 76 -9.18 7.15 9.63
CA ARG A 76 -8.21 6.69 10.63
C ARG A 76 -8.69 5.43 11.36
N PHE A 77 -9.96 5.36 11.75
CA PHE A 77 -10.51 4.18 12.43
C PHE A 77 -10.54 2.95 11.53
N LEU A 78 -10.91 3.13 10.26
CA LEU A 78 -10.94 2.04 9.28
C LEU A 78 -9.53 1.50 9.02
N ARG A 79 -8.55 2.39 8.82
CA ARG A 79 -7.12 2.03 8.69
C ARG A 79 -6.56 1.38 9.95
N PHE A 80 -6.93 1.86 11.13
CA PHE A 80 -6.59 1.21 12.40
C PHE A 80 -7.15 -0.21 12.44
N CYS A 81 -8.39 -0.43 12.02
CA CYS A 81 -8.96 -1.78 11.96
C CYS A 81 -8.20 -2.70 11.00
N GLN A 82 -7.77 -2.18 9.84
CA GLN A 82 -7.02 -2.88 8.81
C GLN A 82 -5.60 -3.25 9.27
N SER A 83 -4.88 -2.31 9.87
CA SER A 83 -3.48 -2.42 10.28
C SER A 83 -3.21 -3.34 11.48
N ARG A 84 -4.25 -3.73 12.23
CA ARG A 84 -4.12 -4.66 13.37
C ARG A 84 -3.62 -6.06 12.98
N ARG A 85 -3.69 -6.43 11.70
CA ARG A 85 -3.23 -7.74 11.23
C ARG A 85 -1.75 -7.71 10.86
N THR A 86 -0.99 -8.62 11.45
CA THR A 86 0.35 -8.95 10.98
C THR A 86 0.26 -9.87 9.76
N VAL A 87 1.09 -9.60 8.77
CA VAL A 87 1.21 -10.38 7.54
C VAL A 87 2.49 -11.20 7.60
N ASN A 88 2.44 -12.43 7.08
CA ASN A 88 3.64 -13.25 6.98
C ASN A 88 4.46 -12.81 5.78
N VAL A 89 5.73 -12.52 6.01
CA VAL A 89 6.72 -12.43 4.93
C VAL A 89 7.04 -13.85 4.49
N ILE A 90 6.81 -14.18 3.22
CA ILE A 90 7.09 -15.49 2.62
C ILE A 90 8.57 -15.55 2.21
N SER A 91 9.04 -14.52 1.52
CA SER A 91 10.44 -14.39 1.15
C SER A 91 10.90 -12.93 1.15
N ALA A 92 12.19 -12.75 1.39
CA ALA A 92 12.88 -11.48 1.25
C ALA A 92 14.17 -11.71 0.47
N ARG A 93 14.40 -10.94 -0.59
CA ARG A 93 15.56 -11.08 -1.46
C ARG A 93 16.22 -9.72 -1.65
N SER A 94 17.53 -9.66 -1.48
CA SER A 94 18.33 -8.46 -1.74
C SER A 94 19.00 -8.54 -3.10
N LEU A 95 18.73 -7.56 -3.96
CA LEU A 95 19.31 -7.44 -5.30
C LEU A 95 20.60 -6.62 -5.26
N PRO A 96 21.56 -6.87 -6.17
CA PRO A 96 22.86 -6.18 -6.17
C PRO A 96 22.77 -4.64 -6.24
N CYS A 97 21.68 -4.12 -6.84
CA CYS A 97 21.39 -2.70 -6.98
C CYS A 97 20.95 -1.97 -5.69
N GLY A 98 20.87 -2.67 -4.56
CA GLY A 98 20.32 -2.11 -3.32
C GLY A 98 18.78 -2.05 -3.30
N THR A 99 18.14 -2.80 -4.19
CA THR A 99 16.68 -3.01 -4.16
C THR A 99 16.38 -4.33 -3.47
N MET A 100 15.36 -4.35 -2.63
CA MET A 100 14.86 -5.51 -1.94
C MET A 100 13.53 -5.94 -2.55
N GLU A 101 13.36 -7.22 -2.78
CA GLU A 101 12.09 -7.84 -3.11
C GLU A 101 11.52 -8.48 -1.85
N LEU A 102 10.26 -8.13 -1.53
CA LEU A 102 9.55 -8.67 -0.38
C LEU A 102 8.26 -9.32 -0.86
N VAL A 103 8.12 -10.63 -0.60
CA VAL A 103 6.91 -11.39 -0.92
C VAL A 103 6.11 -11.60 0.36
N LEU A 104 4.87 -11.14 0.35
CA LEU A 104 3.96 -11.11 1.48
C LEU A 104 2.80 -12.08 1.26
N SER A 105 2.28 -12.67 2.33
CA SER A 105 1.11 -13.54 2.25
C SER A 105 -0.19 -12.75 2.08
N LYS A 106 -1.00 -13.13 1.09
CA LYS A 106 -2.36 -12.60 0.91
C LYS A 106 -3.39 -13.71 1.03
N PRO A 107 -4.61 -13.44 1.53
CA PRO A 107 -5.70 -14.39 1.42
C PRO A 107 -6.21 -14.47 -0.02
N ALA A 108 -6.68 -15.64 -0.44
CA ALA A 108 -7.21 -15.86 -1.80
C ALA A 108 -8.40 -14.95 -2.16
N SER A 109 -9.18 -14.53 -1.16
CA SER A 109 -10.31 -13.60 -1.33
C SER A 109 -9.89 -12.15 -1.58
N LEU A 110 -8.61 -11.82 -1.43
CA LEU A 110 -8.10 -10.48 -1.70
C LEU A 110 -7.78 -10.35 -3.18
N HIS A 111 -8.63 -9.59 -3.87
CA HIS A 111 -8.44 -9.20 -5.25
C HIS A 111 -7.79 -7.82 -5.30
N TYR A 112 -6.94 -7.61 -6.30
CA TYR A 112 -6.33 -6.31 -6.58
C TYR A 112 -6.10 -6.23 -8.08
N ASN A 113 -5.77 -5.05 -8.58
CA ASN A 113 -5.41 -4.86 -9.99
C ASN A 113 -3.92 -4.59 -10.10
N ALA A 114 -3.35 -4.86 -11.28
CA ALA A 114 -2.05 -4.28 -11.61
C ALA A 114 -2.14 -2.75 -11.45
N LEU A 115 -1.04 -2.11 -11.03
CA LEU A 115 -0.96 -0.70 -10.56
C LEU A 115 -1.43 -0.45 -9.12
N SER A 116 -1.90 -1.45 -8.38
CA SER A 116 -2.16 -1.26 -6.95
C SER A 116 -0.88 -0.98 -6.16
N PHE A 117 -1.02 -0.33 -5.00
CA PHE A 117 0.03 -0.10 -4.03
C PHE A 117 -0.48 -0.45 -2.62
N ILE A 118 0.44 -0.74 -1.71
CA ILE A 118 0.15 -1.06 -0.31
C ILE A 118 0.91 -0.10 0.59
N PHE A 119 0.44 0.12 1.81
CA PHE A 119 1.28 0.69 2.86
C PHE A 119 1.85 -0.43 3.71
N LEU A 120 3.16 -0.42 3.89
CA LEU A 120 3.89 -1.41 4.66
C LEU A 120 4.42 -0.77 5.95
N GLN A 121 4.21 -1.48 7.05
CA GLN A 121 4.87 -1.23 8.33
C GLN A 121 5.69 -2.47 8.70
N VAL A 122 6.94 -2.25 9.11
CA VAL A 122 7.82 -3.29 9.66
C VAL A 122 8.12 -2.95 11.11
N ARG A 123 7.63 -3.78 12.05
CA ARG A 123 7.65 -3.46 13.50
C ARG A 123 9.06 -3.31 14.06
N GLU A 124 10.00 -4.06 13.51
CA GLU A 124 11.41 -4.04 13.93
C GLU A 124 12.11 -2.73 13.55
N LEU A 125 11.55 -1.96 12.60
CA LEU A 125 12.07 -0.66 12.18
C LEU A 125 11.36 0.50 12.86
N SER A 126 10.03 0.47 12.87
CA SER A 126 9.20 1.52 13.46
C SER A 126 7.78 1.05 13.71
N TRP A 127 7.23 1.47 14.86
CA TRP A 127 5.84 1.21 15.24
C TRP A 127 4.82 2.18 14.63
N LEU A 128 5.29 3.31 14.10
CA LEU A 128 4.41 4.40 13.65
C LEU A 128 4.56 4.72 12.16
N GLN A 129 5.70 4.39 11.55
CA GLN A 129 5.92 4.70 10.14
C GLN A 129 5.27 3.67 9.22
N TRP A 130 4.47 4.18 8.28
CA TRP A 130 3.84 3.44 7.19
C TRP A 130 4.34 3.99 5.88
N HIS A 131 4.88 3.13 5.01
CA HIS A 131 5.48 3.56 3.74
C HIS A 131 4.74 2.94 2.56
N PRO A 132 4.37 3.72 1.53
CA PRO A 132 3.68 3.21 0.36
C PRO A 132 4.64 2.53 -0.61
N PHE A 133 4.25 1.37 -1.14
CA PHE A 133 4.98 0.64 -2.17
C PHE A 133 4.03 0.08 -3.22
N SER A 134 4.36 0.29 -4.50
CA SER A 134 3.64 -0.33 -5.61
C SER A 134 3.81 -1.85 -5.57
N VAL A 135 2.70 -2.56 -5.80
CA VAL A 135 2.69 -4.00 -6.00
C VAL A 135 3.38 -4.30 -7.32
N SER A 136 4.33 -5.23 -7.31
CA SER A 136 5.10 -5.65 -8.49
C SER A 136 4.67 -6.99 -9.07
N SER A 137 3.93 -7.80 -8.30
CA SER A 137 3.34 -9.07 -8.77
C SER A 137 2.01 -8.84 -9.50
N SER A 138 1.65 -9.77 -10.39
CA SER A 138 0.33 -9.78 -11.02
C SER A 138 -0.77 -10.26 -10.04
N PRO A 139 -2.02 -9.78 -10.20
CA PRO A 139 -3.15 -10.33 -9.46
C PRO A 139 -3.44 -11.82 -9.76
N LEU A 140 -2.95 -12.32 -10.90
CA LEU A 140 -3.00 -13.73 -11.29
C LEU A 140 -1.74 -14.51 -10.88
N ASP A 141 -0.69 -13.81 -10.44
CA ASP A 141 0.55 -14.42 -9.96
C ASP A 141 0.35 -14.96 -8.53
N GLY A 142 -0.11 -16.21 -8.49
CA GLY A 142 -0.37 -16.94 -7.26
C GLY A 142 -1.62 -16.50 -6.48
N LYS A 143 -2.34 -17.48 -5.93
CA LYS A 143 -3.55 -17.20 -5.14
C LYS A 143 -3.24 -16.53 -3.80
N ASN A 144 -2.06 -16.78 -3.22
CA ASN A 144 -1.80 -16.55 -1.81
C ASN A 144 -0.59 -15.64 -1.50
N HIS A 145 -0.01 -14.98 -2.49
CA HIS A 145 1.10 -14.05 -2.27
C HIS A 145 0.97 -12.75 -3.06
N LEU A 146 1.76 -11.77 -2.66
CA LEU A 146 1.90 -10.45 -3.29
C LEU A 146 3.34 -9.99 -3.11
N ALA A 147 3.96 -9.43 -4.16
CA ALA A 147 5.34 -8.96 -4.12
C ALA A 147 5.43 -7.43 -4.21
N VAL A 148 6.42 -6.85 -3.53
CA VAL A 148 6.80 -5.45 -3.65
C VAL A 148 8.31 -5.30 -3.82
N LEU A 149 8.73 -4.29 -4.59
CA LEU A 149 10.12 -3.92 -4.78
C LEU A 149 10.43 -2.60 -4.05
N ILE A 150 11.43 -2.63 -3.17
CA ILE A 150 11.78 -1.52 -2.26
C ILE A 150 13.24 -1.14 -2.51
N LYS A 151 13.50 0.08 -3.02
CA LYS A 151 14.86 0.59 -3.20
C LYS A 151 15.36 1.30 -1.95
N ALA A 152 16.58 0.99 -1.51
CA ALA A 152 17.23 1.68 -0.40
C ALA A 152 17.61 3.13 -0.81
N LEU A 153 16.80 4.11 -0.34
CA LEU A 153 16.94 5.53 -0.69
C LEU A 153 16.94 6.45 0.54
N GLY A 154 16.45 5.98 1.69
CA GLY A 154 16.38 6.75 2.92
C GLY A 154 16.67 5.87 4.13
N GLU A 155 16.70 6.47 5.32
CA GLU A 155 17.10 5.76 6.55
C GLU A 155 16.24 4.53 6.83
N TRP A 156 14.92 4.63 6.66
CA TRP A 156 14.01 3.49 6.88
C TRP A 156 14.27 2.34 5.90
N THR A 157 14.44 2.63 4.61
CA THR A 157 14.67 1.59 3.58
C THR A 157 16.09 1.02 3.65
N ALA A 158 17.07 1.81 4.07
CA ALA A 158 18.43 1.32 4.35
C ALA A 158 18.43 0.32 5.52
N LYS A 159 17.84 0.70 6.67
CA LYS A 159 17.71 -0.20 7.83
C LYS A 159 16.97 -1.50 7.49
N LEU A 160 15.98 -1.46 6.60
CA LEU A 160 15.32 -2.67 6.10
C LEU A 160 16.30 -3.58 5.32
N GLY A 161 17.13 -2.98 4.47
CA GLY A 161 18.14 -3.69 3.68
C GLY A 161 19.21 -4.32 4.55
N ASP A 162 19.66 -3.61 5.58
CA ASP A 162 20.64 -4.08 6.55
C ASP A 162 20.06 -5.28 7.33
N ASN A 163 18.83 -5.17 7.83
CA ASN A 163 18.15 -6.29 8.52
C ASN A 163 18.02 -7.57 7.67
N ILE A 164 17.80 -7.42 6.35
CA ILE A 164 17.71 -8.55 5.41
C ILE A 164 19.09 -9.14 5.10
N SER A 165 20.14 -8.31 5.09
CA SER A 165 21.52 -8.65 4.71
C SER A 165 22.34 -9.20 5.88
N ASP A 166 22.34 -8.54 7.04
CA ASP A 166 23.15 -8.84 8.23
C ASP A 166 22.82 -10.19 8.86
N SER A 167 21.60 -10.67 8.62
CA SER A 167 21.12 -11.89 9.23
C SER A 167 21.67 -13.17 8.55
N SER A 168 22.63 -13.02 7.64
CA SER A 168 23.17 -14.09 6.78
C SER A 168 24.32 -14.85 7.46
N GLU A 169 24.89 -14.31 8.55
CA GLU A 169 26.11 -14.89 9.15
C GLU A 169 26.08 -15.22 10.65
N ALA A 170 24.98 -15.05 11.39
CA ALA A 170 24.97 -15.47 12.80
C ALA A 170 23.58 -15.86 13.37
N HIS A 171 23.57 -17.03 14.02
CA HIS A 171 22.60 -17.57 14.97
C HIS A 171 21.32 -18.27 14.48
N SER A 172 21.01 -19.33 15.22
CA SER A 172 20.12 -20.48 15.01
C SER A 172 18.60 -20.18 15.04
N GLN A 173 18.19 -18.93 14.81
CA GLN A 173 16.79 -18.58 14.59
C GLN A 173 16.67 -17.51 13.50
N PRO A 174 15.79 -17.71 12.49
CA PRO A 174 15.58 -16.69 11.47
C PRO A 174 15.00 -15.43 12.13
N PRO A 175 15.55 -14.23 11.89
CA PRO A 175 14.96 -13.01 12.41
C PRO A 175 13.55 -12.87 11.83
N ARG A 176 12.59 -12.67 12.72
CA ARG A 176 11.19 -12.52 12.33
C ARG A 176 11.00 -11.08 11.85
N ILE A 177 10.76 -10.89 10.56
CA ILE A 177 10.27 -9.62 10.02
C ILE A 177 8.75 -9.61 10.24
N THR A 178 8.28 -8.80 11.18
CA THR A 178 6.85 -8.67 11.46
C THR A 178 6.29 -7.51 10.67
N ALA A 179 5.71 -7.82 9.51
CA ALA A 179 5.07 -6.85 8.65
C ALA A 179 3.58 -6.65 9.02
N SER A 180 3.06 -5.45 8.85
CA SER A 180 1.63 -5.14 8.80
C SER A 180 1.35 -4.36 7.52
N VAL A 181 0.18 -4.58 6.91
CA VAL A 181 -0.12 -4.06 5.57
C VAL A 181 -1.50 -3.40 5.54
N GLU A 182 -1.56 -2.18 4.99
CA GLU A 182 -2.81 -1.54 4.57
C GLU A 182 -2.92 -1.56 3.04
N GLY A 183 -4.15 -1.70 2.52
CA GLY A 183 -4.45 -1.86 1.11
C GLY A 183 -4.76 -3.31 0.72
N PRO A 184 -4.66 -3.67 -0.57
CA PRO A 184 -4.13 -2.88 -1.69
C PRO A 184 -5.05 -1.72 -2.07
N TYR A 185 -4.46 -0.58 -2.38
CA TYR A 185 -5.12 0.61 -2.91
C TYR A 185 -4.79 0.73 -4.39
N GLY A 186 -5.71 1.16 -5.22
CA GLY A 186 -5.47 1.31 -6.65
C GLY A 186 -6.76 1.55 -7.41
N HIS A 187 -6.65 1.59 -8.73
CA HIS A 187 -7.82 1.73 -9.59
C HIS A 187 -8.62 0.43 -9.65
N GLU A 188 -9.96 0.53 -9.59
CA GLU A 188 -10.86 -0.63 -9.76
C GLU A 188 -10.88 -1.14 -11.20
N ILE A 189 -10.58 -0.27 -12.17
CA ILE A 189 -10.63 -0.59 -13.60
C ILE A 189 -9.22 -0.95 -14.09
N PRO A 190 -9.02 -2.12 -14.71
CA PRO A 190 -7.74 -2.53 -15.29
C PRO A 190 -7.52 -1.89 -16.66
N TYR A 191 -7.22 -0.60 -16.69
CA TYR A 191 -7.03 0.18 -17.93
C TYR A 191 -5.93 -0.39 -18.85
N HIS A 192 -4.93 -1.07 -18.28
CA HIS A 192 -3.88 -1.71 -19.07
C HIS A 192 -4.41 -2.86 -19.96
N LEU A 193 -5.64 -3.32 -19.74
CA LEU A 193 -6.26 -4.38 -20.55
C LEU A 193 -7.20 -3.84 -21.63
N THR A 194 -7.47 -2.53 -21.67
CA THR A 194 -8.45 -1.92 -22.57
C THR A 194 -7.85 -1.37 -23.87
N TYR A 195 -6.52 -1.33 -23.99
CA TYR A 195 -5.82 -0.77 -25.15
C TYR A 195 -5.00 -1.84 -25.85
N GLU A 196 -4.97 -1.80 -27.18
CA GLU A 196 -4.18 -2.73 -28.00
C GLU A 196 -2.68 -2.40 -28.00
N ASN A 197 -2.37 -1.11 -27.98
CA ASN A 197 -1.00 -0.58 -27.98
C ASN A 197 -0.71 0.06 -26.62
N LEU A 198 0.35 -0.40 -25.94
CA LEU A 198 0.78 0.11 -24.63
C LEU A 198 2.20 0.65 -24.71
N ILE A 199 2.38 1.91 -24.30
CA ILE A 199 3.69 2.52 -24.14
C ILE A 199 3.91 2.78 -22.64
N LEU A 200 4.85 2.05 -22.04
CA LEU A 200 5.15 2.09 -20.61
C LEU A 200 6.47 2.84 -20.41
N VAL A 201 6.44 4.02 -19.76
CA VAL A 201 7.63 4.86 -19.56
C VAL A 201 7.99 4.95 -18.08
N ALA A 202 9.09 4.32 -17.66
CA ALA A 202 9.52 4.24 -16.26
C ALA A 202 10.88 4.88 -16.03
N GLY A 203 11.08 5.40 -14.81
CA GLY A 203 12.37 5.87 -14.30
C GLY A 203 12.76 5.17 -13.00
N GLY A 204 13.95 4.55 -12.96
CA GLY A 204 14.48 3.86 -11.77
C GLY A 204 13.51 2.80 -11.22
N ILE A 205 13.24 2.84 -9.91
CA ILE A 205 12.30 1.91 -9.25
C ILE A 205 10.83 2.13 -9.65
N GLY A 206 10.52 3.20 -10.39
CA GLY A 206 9.16 3.43 -10.92
C GLY A 206 8.69 2.39 -11.94
N VAL A 207 9.54 1.41 -12.29
CA VAL A 207 9.19 0.27 -13.16
C VAL A 207 8.34 -0.79 -12.44
N SER A 208 8.35 -0.83 -11.09
CA SER A 208 7.61 -1.82 -10.29
C SER A 208 6.14 -2.01 -10.68
N PRO A 209 5.31 -0.96 -10.83
CA PRO A 209 3.92 -1.12 -11.27
C PRO A 209 3.79 -1.68 -12.69
N PHE A 210 4.78 -1.44 -13.58
CA PHE A 210 4.78 -1.99 -14.93
C PHE A 210 5.18 -3.46 -14.97
N PHE A 211 5.97 -3.94 -14.00
CA PHE A 211 6.16 -5.38 -13.83
C PHE A 211 4.85 -6.08 -13.48
N ALA A 212 4.01 -5.48 -12.63
CA ALA A 212 2.68 -6.02 -12.36
C ALA A 212 1.78 -6.04 -13.61
N ILE A 213 1.82 -4.99 -14.45
CA ILE A 213 1.09 -4.95 -15.73
C ILE A 213 1.57 -6.06 -16.67
N LEU A 214 2.87 -6.13 -16.92
CA LEU A 214 3.46 -7.09 -17.85
C LEU A 214 3.17 -8.52 -17.37
N SER A 215 3.36 -8.80 -16.08
CA SER A 215 3.01 -10.08 -15.48
C SER A 215 1.52 -10.42 -15.65
N ASP A 216 0.59 -9.46 -15.45
CA ASP A 216 -0.85 -9.69 -15.62
C ASP A 216 -1.21 -10.02 -17.07
N ILE A 217 -0.64 -9.29 -18.05
CA ILE A 217 -0.85 -9.56 -19.47
C ILE A 217 -0.31 -10.94 -19.84
N LEU A 218 0.91 -11.29 -19.42
CA LEU A 218 1.52 -12.59 -19.71
C LEU A 218 0.71 -13.76 -19.13
N HIS A 219 0.23 -13.63 -17.88
CA HIS A 219 -0.65 -14.64 -17.28
C HIS A 219 -1.97 -14.78 -18.03
N ARG A 220 -2.57 -13.68 -18.49
CA ARG A 220 -3.83 -13.73 -19.27
C ARG A 220 -3.64 -14.37 -20.63
N VAL A 221 -2.56 -14.04 -21.33
CA VAL A 221 -2.21 -14.65 -22.62
C VAL A 221 -1.95 -16.15 -22.46
N ARG A 222 -1.27 -16.55 -21.38
CA ARG A 222 -1.06 -17.96 -21.07
C ARG A 222 -2.37 -18.71 -20.81
N GLU A 223 -3.27 -18.12 -20.04
CA GLU A 223 -4.55 -18.73 -19.65
C GLU A 223 -5.63 -18.59 -20.73
N GLY A 224 -5.35 -17.92 -21.85
CA GLY A 224 -6.34 -17.65 -22.90
C GLY A 224 -7.48 -16.72 -22.45
N LYS A 225 -7.23 -15.89 -21.43
CA LYS A 225 -8.18 -14.89 -20.93
C LYS A 225 -8.22 -13.68 -21.88
N PRO A 226 -9.36 -12.97 -21.97
CA PRO A 226 -9.47 -11.79 -22.82
C PRO A 226 -8.47 -10.71 -22.37
N CYS A 227 -7.63 -10.29 -23.30
CA CYS A 227 -6.72 -9.16 -23.21
C CYS A 227 -6.61 -8.51 -24.59
N LEU A 228 -6.80 -7.19 -24.67
CA LEU A 228 -6.61 -6.42 -25.89
C LEU A 228 -5.14 -6.12 -26.25
N PRO A 229 -4.20 -5.95 -25.29
CA PRO A 229 -2.82 -5.61 -25.62
C PRO A 229 -2.18 -6.63 -26.56
N SER A 230 -1.69 -6.14 -27.70
CA SER A 230 -0.94 -6.88 -28.71
C SER A 230 0.46 -6.32 -28.90
N ASN A 231 0.63 -4.99 -28.75
CA ASN A 231 1.92 -4.32 -28.88
C ASN A 231 2.26 -3.56 -27.60
N ILE A 232 3.40 -3.87 -27.00
CA ILE A 232 3.86 -3.30 -25.74
C ILE A 232 5.29 -2.80 -25.91
N MET A 233 5.51 -1.51 -25.66
CA MET A 233 6.83 -0.89 -25.64
C MET A 233 7.14 -0.42 -24.22
N LEU A 234 8.15 -1.01 -23.57
CA LEU A 234 8.65 -0.57 -22.28
C LEU A 234 9.90 0.28 -22.48
N ILE A 235 9.80 1.57 -22.19
CA ILE A 235 10.91 2.52 -22.13
C ILE A 235 11.31 2.68 -20.66
N TRP A 236 12.48 2.19 -20.28
CA TRP A 236 12.95 2.22 -18.90
C TRP A 236 14.28 2.96 -18.77
N ALA A 237 14.25 4.11 -18.10
CA ALA A 237 15.44 4.90 -17.83
C ALA A 237 16.02 4.59 -16.44
N ILE A 238 17.27 4.15 -16.39
CA ILE A 238 18.03 3.91 -15.16
C ILE A 238 19.28 4.78 -15.10
N LYS A 239 19.77 5.00 -13.88
CA LYS A 239 21.00 5.78 -13.67
C LYS A 239 22.22 4.98 -14.09
N ASN A 240 22.34 3.75 -13.58
CA ASN A 240 23.51 2.90 -13.70
C ASN A 240 23.08 1.48 -14.14
N SER A 241 23.94 0.75 -14.85
CA SER A 241 23.69 -0.62 -15.34
C SER A 241 23.47 -1.63 -14.21
N ASN A 242 23.96 -1.33 -13.00
CA ASN A 242 23.73 -2.13 -11.80
C ASN A 242 22.23 -2.38 -11.51
N GLU A 243 21.32 -1.53 -12.03
CA GLU A 243 19.86 -1.69 -11.86
C GLU A 243 19.24 -2.71 -12.83
N LEU A 244 19.93 -3.08 -13.93
CA LEU A 244 19.46 -4.05 -14.93
C LEU A 244 18.98 -5.40 -14.37
N PRO A 245 19.60 -5.98 -13.31
CA PRO A 245 19.12 -7.21 -12.69
C PRO A 245 17.69 -7.11 -12.14
N LEU A 246 17.11 -5.92 -11.95
CA LEU A 246 15.69 -5.80 -11.60
C LEU A 246 14.77 -6.43 -12.63
N LEU A 247 15.16 -6.44 -13.92
CA LEU A 247 14.35 -7.11 -14.94
C LEU A 247 14.25 -8.63 -14.69
N SER A 248 15.23 -9.22 -14.02
CA SER A 248 15.21 -10.65 -13.67
C SER A 248 14.17 -11.03 -12.61
N THR A 249 13.54 -10.05 -11.93
CA THR A 249 12.39 -10.34 -11.05
C THR A 249 11.14 -10.69 -11.85
N LEU A 250 11.07 -10.25 -13.11
CA LEU A 250 10.01 -10.60 -14.04
C LEU A 250 10.57 -11.59 -15.08
N ASP A 251 10.48 -12.87 -14.75
CA ASP A 251 10.88 -13.93 -15.67
C ASP A 251 9.75 -14.24 -16.67
N MET A 252 9.74 -13.47 -17.76
CA MET A 252 8.68 -13.54 -18.78
C MET A 252 8.60 -14.92 -19.43
N GLU A 253 9.75 -15.57 -19.62
CA GLU A 253 9.85 -16.89 -20.26
C GLU A 253 9.26 -17.98 -19.37
N SER A 254 9.47 -17.95 -18.05
CA SER A 254 8.82 -18.91 -17.16
C SER A 254 7.32 -18.64 -16.98
N ILE A 255 6.88 -17.38 -17.06
CA ILE A 255 5.46 -17.03 -16.96
C ILE A 255 4.69 -17.50 -18.20
N CYS A 256 5.15 -17.18 -19.41
CA CYS A 256 4.48 -17.51 -20.67
C CYS A 256 5.48 -17.82 -21.80
N PRO A 257 5.94 -19.07 -21.99
CA PRO A 257 6.98 -19.41 -22.96
C PRO A 257 6.67 -19.02 -24.42
N PHE A 258 5.38 -18.99 -24.78
CA PHE A 258 4.88 -18.70 -26.12
C PHE A 258 4.39 -17.25 -26.28
N PHE A 259 4.75 -16.35 -25.37
CA PHE A 259 4.36 -14.94 -25.47
C PHE A 259 4.78 -14.29 -26.80
N PRO A 260 5.95 -14.57 -27.42
CA PRO A 260 6.37 -13.88 -28.64
C PRO A 260 5.46 -14.12 -29.85
N ASP A 261 4.72 -15.23 -29.85
CA ASP A 261 3.81 -15.58 -30.94
C ASP A 261 2.50 -14.77 -30.89
N LYS A 262 2.18 -14.20 -29.72
CA LYS A 262 0.90 -13.52 -29.45
C LYS A 262 1.06 -12.05 -29.06
N LEU A 263 2.23 -11.67 -28.57
CA LEU A 263 2.53 -10.33 -28.06
C LEU A 263 3.83 -9.82 -28.68
N ASN A 264 3.75 -8.64 -29.27
CA ASN A 264 4.93 -7.87 -29.64
C ASN A 264 5.40 -7.05 -28.43
N LEU A 265 6.48 -7.50 -27.79
CA LEU A 265 7.07 -6.83 -26.62
C LEU A 265 8.46 -6.29 -26.96
N GLU A 266 8.59 -4.97 -26.95
CA GLU A 266 9.86 -4.25 -27.11
C GLU A 266 10.27 -3.62 -25.78
N ILE A 267 11.52 -3.83 -25.37
CA ILE A 267 12.07 -3.31 -24.12
C ILE A 267 13.32 -2.49 -24.42
N ASP A 268 13.19 -1.18 -24.30
CA ASP A 268 14.25 -0.21 -24.45
C ASP A 268 14.71 0.29 -23.07
N ILE A 269 15.95 -0.03 -22.72
CA ILE A 269 16.55 0.38 -21.45
C ILE A 269 17.59 1.47 -21.70
N TYR A 270 17.42 2.63 -21.09
CA TYR A 270 18.34 3.77 -21.20
C TYR A 270 19.17 3.91 -19.94
N VAL A 271 20.48 3.71 -20.03
CA VAL A 271 21.45 3.92 -18.95
C VAL A 271 22.01 5.34 -19.06
N THR A 272 21.65 6.20 -18.12
CA THR A 272 21.80 7.66 -18.27
C THR A 272 23.10 8.24 -17.71
N ARG A 273 23.86 7.51 -16.86
CA ARG A 273 25.14 7.99 -16.30
C ARG A 273 26.38 7.27 -16.83
N GLU A 274 26.20 6.15 -17.51
CA GLU A 274 27.28 5.35 -18.07
C GLU A 274 27.25 5.49 -19.59
N SER A 275 28.41 5.75 -20.20
CA SER A 275 28.53 5.94 -21.65
C SER A 275 28.73 4.63 -22.41
N GLU A 276 29.26 3.61 -21.74
CA GLU A 276 29.61 2.31 -22.30
C GLU A 276 29.22 1.19 -21.32
N PRO A 277 28.98 -0.04 -21.81
CA PRO A 277 28.72 -1.19 -20.94
C PRO A 277 29.93 -1.49 -20.05
N PRO A 278 29.70 -1.92 -18.78
CA PRO A 278 30.80 -2.35 -17.93
C PRO A 278 31.48 -3.59 -18.51
N LEU A 279 32.82 -3.63 -18.47
CA LEU A 279 33.66 -4.71 -19.02
C LEU A 279 33.38 -6.11 -18.42
N GLU A 280 32.60 -6.20 -17.33
CA GLU A 280 32.23 -7.43 -16.62
C GLU A 280 30.85 -8.00 -17.00
N GLU A 281 30.27 -7.61 -18.14
CA GLU A 281 28.88 -7.91 -18.58
C GLU A 281 28.52 -9.41 -18.70
N GLY A 282 29.49 -10.31 -18.51
CA GLY A 282 29.30 -11.77 -18.53
C GLY A 282 28.94 -12.42 -17.19
N ASN A 283 29.10 -11.73 -16.06
CA ASN A 283 28.74 -12.29 -14.75
C ASN A 283 27.39 -11.72 -14.30
N LEU A 284 26.31 -12.47 -14.55
CA LEU A 284 25.02 -12.28 -13.90
C LEU A 284 25.24 -12.26 -12.39
N VAL A 285 25.30 -11.07 -11.79
CA VAL A 285 25.47 -10.91 -10.35
C VAL A 285 24.22 -11.50 -9.69
N LYS A 286 24.36 -12.75 -9.22
CA LYS A 286 23.32 -13.45 -8.46
C LYS A 286 22.91 -12.59 -7.27
N ALA A 287 21.64 -12.69 -6.90
CA ALA A 287 21.12 -11.95 -5.76
C ALA A 287 21.97 -12.20 -4.51
N LYS A 288 22.30 -11.12 -3.80
CA LYS A 288 23.28 -11.14 -2.71
C LYS A 288 22.82 -12.00 -1.53
N SER A 289 21.51 -12.10 -1.32
CA SER A 289 20.91 -12.94 -0.28
C SER A 289 19.43 -13.19 -0.61
N SER A 290 18.95 -14.42 -0.48
CA SER A 290 17.54 -14.78 -0.55
C SER A 290 17.15 -15.58 0.69
N ARG A 291 16.02 -15.21 1.30
CA ARG A 291 15.46 -15.90 2.47
C ARG A 291 14.06 -16.36 2.17
N ILE A 292 13.78 -17.60 2.54
CA ILE A 292 12.42 -18.14 2.61
C ILE A 292 12.10 -18.27 4.09
N PHE A 293 11.02 -17.65 4.53
CA PHE A 293 10.56 -17.74 5.91
C PHE A 293 9.56 -18.90 6.04
N PRO A 294 9.64 -19.69 7.12
CA PRO A 294 8.67 -20.75 7.36
C PRO A 294 7.27 -20.15 7.53
N THR A 295 6.32 -20.65 6.74
CA THR A 295 4.92 -20.23 6.78
C THR A 295 4.25 -20.74 8.06
N SER A 296 4.30 -19.92 9.12
CA SER A 296 3.45 -20.17 10.29
C SER A 296 1.98 -19.96 9.92
N SER A 297 1.06 -20.67 10.60
CA SER A 297 -0.41 -20.60 10.38
C SER A 297 -1.05 -19.23 10.70
N ARG A 298 -0.25 -18.15 10.78
CA ARG A 298 -0.70 -16.78 11.01
C ARG A 298 -1.30 -16.12 9.78
N CYS A 299 -2.15 -15.14 10.09
CA CYS A 299 -3.09 -14.45 9.22
C CYS A 299 -2.46 -13.83 7.96
N GLY A 300 -3.17 -13.90 6.85
CA GLY A 300 -2.87 -13.07 5.67
C GLY A 300 -3.33 -11.62 5.85
N MET A 301 -3.00 -10.78 4.87
CA MET A 301 -3.45 -9.39 4.76
C MET A 301 -4.93 -9.17 5.13
N SER A 302 -5.23 -8.00 5.69
CA SER A 302 -6.62 -7.60 5.91
C SER A 302 -7.30 -7.35 4.55
N VAL A 303 -8.54 -7.82 4.45
CA VAL A 303 -9.33 -7.75 3.22
C VAL A 303 -10.26 -6.51 3.24
N LEU A 304 -10.42 -5.91 4.42
CA LEU A 304 -11.09 -4.63 4.64
C LEU A 304 -10.56 -3.59 3.64
N VAL A 305 -11.47 -2.94 2.89
CA VAL A 305 -11.17 -1.94 1.83
C VAL A 305 -10.54 -2.51 0.54
N GLY A 306 -9.88 -3.66 0.58
CA GLY A 306 -9.22 -4.27 -0.59
C GLY A 306 -10.13 -5.09 -1.51
N THR A 307 -11.43 -5.25 -1.21
CA THR A 307 -12.36 -6.10 -1.99
C THR A 307 -13.07 -5.41 -3.13
N GLY A 308 -12.91 -4.08 -3.29
CA GLY A 308 -13.73 -3.29 -4.24
C GLY A 308 -15.22 -3.25 -3.89
N ASN A 309 -15.62 -3.73 -2.70
CA ASN A 309 -17.02 -3.69 -2.28
C ASN A 309 -17.36 -2.33 -1.66
N ASN A 310 -17.70 -1.38 -2.54
CA ASN A 310 -18.06 -0.01 -2.17
C ASN A 310 -19.32 0.08 -1.29
N ILE A 311 -20.15 -0.98 -1.22
CA ILE A 311 -21.37 -1.00 -0.41
C ILE A 311 -21.02 -0.97 1.07
N TRP A 312 -20.09 -1.81 1.54
CA TRP A 312 -19.72 -1.85 2.96
C TRP A 312 -19.07 -0.53 3.42
N SER A 313 -18.24 0.07 2.56
CA SER A 313 -17.67 1.39 2.81
C SER A 313 -18.76 2.46 2.94
N GLY A 314 -19.76 2.46 2.05
CA GLY A 314 -20.91 3.36 2.12
C GLY A 314 -21.73 3.16 3.39
N ILE A 315 -22.06 1.92 3.76
CA ILE A 315 -22.80 1.59 4.99
C ILE A 315 -22.02 2.07 6.22
N TYR A 316 -20.70 1.89 6.24
CA TYR A 316 -19.85 2.33 7.35
C TYR A 316 -19.92 3.85 7.57
N VAL A 317 -19.81 4.63 6.49
CA VAL A 317 -19.90 6.09 6.56
C VAL A 317 -21.30 6.53 6.97
N ILE A 318 -22.34 6.03 6.30
CA ILE A 318 -23.74 6.41 6.58
C ILE A 318 -24.14 6.06 8.01
N SER A 319 -23.85 4.83 8.46
CA SER A 319 -24.17 4.37 9.81
C SER A 319 -23.48 5.21 10.89
N SER A 320 -22.21 5.59 10.66
CA SER A 320 -21.48 6.44 11.60
C SER A 320 -22.03 7.87 11.65
N ILE A 321 -22.43 8.45 10.51
CA ILE A 321 -23.06 9.78 10.45
C ILE A 321 -24.41 9.78 11.18
N ILE A 322 -25.28 8.80 10.89
CA ILE A 322 -26.58 8.67 11.55
C ILE A 322 -26.38 8.46 13.05
N GLY A 323 -25.45 7.57 13.43
CA GLY A 323 -25.09 7.31 14.82
C GLY A 323 -24.60 8.56 15.55
N PHE A 324 -23.79 9.40 14.88
CA PHE A 324 -23.34 10.67 15.43
C PHE A 324 -24.49 11.64 15.69
N ILE A 325 -25.38 11.84 14.70
CA ILE A 325 -26.53 12.75 14.83
C ILE A 325 -27.46 12.28 15.96
N LEU A 326 -27.75 10.98 16.02
CA LEU A 326 -28.59 10.41 17.07
C LEU A 326 -27.96 10.56 18.46
N LEU A 327 -26.68 10.21 18.61
CA LEU A 327 -26.00 10.30 19.89
C LEU A 327 -25.84 11.76 20.35
N MET A 328 -25.56 12.69 19.44
CA MET A 328 -25.53 14.12 19.74
C MET A 328 -26.90 14.61 20.21
N GLY A 329 -27.98 14.25 19.52
CA GLY A 329 -29.34 14.63 19.90
C GLY A 329 -29.75 14.06 21.27
N LEU A 330 -29.42 12.80 21.55
CA LEU A 330 -29.67 12.18 22.86
C LEU A 330 -28.91 12.89 23.98
N VAL A 331 -27.63 13.20 23.77
CA VAL A 331 -26.82 13.88 24.77
C VAL A 331 -27.31 15.32 24.97
N ASP A 332 -27.73 16.01 23.91
CA ASP A 332 -28.30 17.36 24.03
C ASP A 332 -29.59 17.35 24.87
N VAL A 333 -30.54 16.47 24.54
CA VAL A 333 -31.84 16.39 25.22
C VAL A 333 -31.72 15.88 26.67
N TYR A 334 -31.04 14.74 26.87
CA TYR A 334 -31.07 14.05 28.16
C TYR A 334 -29.97 14.47 29.13
N TYR A 335 -28.91 15.12 28.65
CA TYR A 335 -27.78 15.52 29.47
C TYR A 335 -27.59 17.04 29.49
N VAL A 336 -27.34 17.67 28.33
CA VAL A 336 -27.04 19.11 28.26
C VAL A 336 -28.23 19.95 28.74
N ASN A 337 -29.40 19.73 28.15
CA ASN A 337 -30.62 20.49 28.49
C ASN A 337 -31.15 20.11 29.88
N ARG A 338 -31.11 18.82 30.23
CA ARG A 338 -31.60 18.33 31.54
C ARG A 338 -30.81 18.89 32.72
N TYR A 339 -29.48 18.95 32.62
CA TYR A 339 -28.61 19.45 33.69
C TYR A 339 -28.24 20.94 33.53
N GLY A 340 -28.79 21.62 32.53
CA GLY A 340 -28.55 23.05 32.30
C GLY A 340 -27.07 23.38 32.04
N ILE A 341 -26.37 22.52 31.29
CA ILE A 341 -24.93 22.68 31.03
C ILE A 341 -24.73 23.87 30.09
N THR A 342 -24.19 24.96 30.62
CA THR A 342 -23.87 26.18 29.86
C THR A 342 -22.38 26.33 29.56
N THR A 343 -21.54 25.48 30.14
CA THR A 343 -20.07 25.56 30.03
C THR A 343 -19.59 25.21 28.62
N TRP A 344 -19.03 26.20 27.91
CA TRP A 344 -18.67 26.07 26.48
C TRP A 344 -17.59 25.03 26.19
N TRP A 345 -16.46 25.08 26.92
CA TRP A 345 -15.38 24.11 26.72
C TRP A 345 -15.86 22.68 26.93
N TYR A 346 -16.78 22.48 27.86
CA TYR A 346 -17.31 21.18 28.20
C TYR A 346 -18.23 20.64 27.11
N LYS A 347 -19.04 21.51 26.48
CA LYS A 347 -19.80 21.15 25.27
C LYS A 347 -18.89 20.73 24.11
N GLY A 348 -17.78 21.44 23.89
CA GLY A 348 -16.79 21.06 22.88
C GLY A 348 -16.13 19.70 23.16
N LEU A 349 -15.78 19.43 24.42
CA LEU A 349 -15.28 18.12 24.84
C LEU A 349 -16.29 17.00 24.57
N LEU A 350 -17.53 17.23 24.98
CA LEU A 350 -18.64 16.29 24.82
C LEU A 350 -18.91 16.00 23.34
N PHE A 351 -18.82 17.02 22.48
CA PHE A 351 -18.92 16.87 21.03
C PHE A 351 -17.84 15.91 20.49
N ILE A 352 -16.56 16.08 20.86
CA ILE A 352 -15.49 15.16 20.44
C ILE A 352 -15.74 13.74 20.97
N ILE A 353 -16.16 13.60 22.22
CA ILE A 353 -16.43 12.27 22.82
C ILE A 353 -17.53 11.57 22.04
N VAL A 354 -18.64 12.26 21.74
CA VAL A 354 -19.74 11.71 20.96
C VAL A 354 -19.30 11.38 19.53
N MET A 355 -18.49 12.24 18.91
CA MET A 355 -17.91 12.02 17.60
C MET A 355 -17.05 10.75 17.54
N LEU A 356 -16.20 10.51 18.54
CA LEU A 356 -15.40 9.29 18.62
C LEU A 356 -16.29 8.07 18.94
N ALA A 357 -17.19 8.22 19.91
CA ALA A 357 -18.09 7.15 20.34
C ALA A 357 -18.95 6.64 19.18
N SER A 358 -19.47 7.53 18.32
CA SER A 358 -20.29 7.12 17.18
C SER A 358 -19.51 6.27 16.17
N VAL A 359 -18.26 6.62 15.88
CA VAL A 359 -17.38 5.84 15.01
C VAL A 359 -17.05 4.49 15.62
N PHE A 360 -16.70 4.43 16.90
CA PHE A 360 -16.35 3.17 17.57
C PHE A 360 -17.53 2.22 17.72
N THR A 361 -18.72 2.75 18.00
CA THR A 361 -19.94 1.95 18.22
C THR A 361 -20.59 1.58 16.88
N PHE A 362 -21.16 2.55 16.17
CA PHE A 362 -21.88 2.30 14.91
C PHE A 362 -20.92 1.89 13.80
N GLY A 363 -19.83 2.64 13.59
CA GLY A 363 -18.82 2.28 12.60
C GLY A 363 -18.12 0.96 12.91
N GLY A 364 -17.76 0.74 14.18
CA GLY A 364 -17.15 -0.52 14.64
C GLY A 364 -18.06 -1.73 14.45
N LEU A 365 -19.37 -1.60 14.69
CA LEU A 365 -20.36 -2.65 14.40
C LEU A 365 -20.39 -3.01 12.92
N VAL A 366 -20.40 -2.01 12.02
CA VAL A 366 -20.35 -2.27 10.56
C VAL A 366 -19.06 -2.99 10.17
N VAL A 367 -17.90 -2.54 10.67
CA VAL A 367 -16.61 -3.20 10.41
C VAL A 367 -16.59 -4.64 10.93
N PHE A 368 -17.22 -4.90 12.07
CA PHE A 368 -17.35 -6.25 12.62
C PHE A 368 -18.18 -7.15 11.69
N PHE A 369 -19.36 -6.69 11.24
CA PHE A 369 -20.20 -7.45 10.32
C PHE A 369 -19.53 -7.65 8.96
N TRP A 370 -18.84 -6.63 8.45
CA TRP A 370 -18.05 -6.71 7.23
C TRP A 370 -16.99 -7.82 7.34
N HIS A 371 -16.20 -7.84 8.42
CA HIS A 371 -15.19 -8.87 8.65
C HIS A 371 -15.79 -10.28 8.80
N CYS A 372 -16.94 -10.42 9.45
CA CYS A 372 -17.66 -11.69 9.55
C CYS A 372 -18.17 -12.18 8.18
N TRP A 373 -18.70 -11.26 7.37
CA TRP A 373 -19.14 -11.55 6.00
C TRP A 373 -17.96 -12.04 5.13
N GLU A 374 -16.82 -11.34 5.19
CA GLU A 374 -15.62 -11.72 4.43
C GLU A 374 -15.11 -13.11 4.82
N LYS A 375 -15.04 -13.41 6.12
CA LYS A 375 -14.65 -14.75 6.60
C LYS A 375 -15.56 -15.85 6.06
N ARG A 376 -16.86 -15.58 6.00
CA ARG A 376 -17.85 -16.52 5.46
C ARG A 376 -17.64 -16.74 3.95
N MET A 377 -17.46 -15.66 3.19
CA MET A 377 -17.21 -15.74 1.75
C MET A 377 -15.90 -16.47 1.42
N ALA A 378 -14.82 -16.19 2.17
CA ALA A 378 -13.55 -16.89 2.00
C ALA A 378 -13.65 -18.41 2.29
N ALA A 379 -14.47 -18.80 3.27
CA ALA A 379 -14.72 -20.21 3.58
C ALA A 379 -15.48 -20.93 2.44
N ILE A 380 -16.46 -20.26 1.84
CA ILE A 380 -17.21 -20.76 0.68
C ILE A 380 -16.28 -20.94 -0.52
N GLN A 381 -15.47 -19.91 -0.84
CA GLN A 381 -14.53 -19.99 -1.95
C GLN A 381 -13.53 -21.14 -1.78
N LYS A 382 -13.00 -21.32 -0.57
CA LYS A 382 -12.07 -22.43 -0.27
C LYS A 382 -12.72 -23.80 -0.47
N TYR A 383 -13.99 -23.94 -0.13
CA TYR A 383 -14.74 -25.17 -0.36
C TYR A 383 -14.94 -25.45 -1.86
N GLU A 384 -15.28 -24.43 -2.65
CA GLU A 384 -15.43 -24.53 -4.10
C GLU A 384 -14.11 -24.87 -4.81
N ASP A 385 -13.02 -24.19 -4.46
CA ASP A 385 -11.68 -24.45 -4.99
C ASP A 385 -11.25 -25.91 -4.71
N ASN A 386 -11.47 -26.41 -3.49
CA ASN A 386 -11.18 -27.80 -3.15
C ASN A 386 -12.04 -28.80 -3.95
N LYS A 387 -13.30 -28.47 -4.23
CA LYS A 387 -14.20 -29.30 -5.04
C LYS A 387 -13.75 -29.34 -6.50
N GLN A 388 -13.30 -28.23 -7.07
CA GLN A 388 -12.73 -28.17 -8.42
C GLN A 388 -11.41 -28.94 -8.55
N ILE A 389 -10.52 -28.83 -7.55
CA ILE A 389 -9.25 -29.58 -7.54
C ILE A 389 -9.49 -31.10 -7.49
N LEU A 390 -10.53 -31.55 -6.77
CA LEU A 390 -10.91 -32.96 -6.73
C LEU A 390 -11.49 -33.46 -8.07
N GLN A 391 -12.03 -32.57 -8.90
CA GLN A 391 -12.64 -32.92 -10.20
C GLN A 391 -11.65 -32.85 -11.37
N ASN A 392 -10.58 -32.07 -11.27
CA ASN A 392 -9.59 -31.90 -12.34
C ASN A 392 -8.21 -32.43 -11.92
N GLN A 393 -7.96 -33.73 -12.12
CA GLN A 393 -6.58 -34.24 -12.22
C GLN A 393 -6.03 -33.90 -13.61
N PRO A 394 -4.86 -33.24 -13.74
CA PRO A 394 -4.27 -33.00 -15.05
C PRO A 394 -3.59 -34.27 -15.56
N VAL A 395 -3.96 -34.65 -16.78
CA VAL A 395 -3.19 -35.57 -17.63
C VAL A 395 -1.89 -34.85 -18.01
N MET A 396 -0.77 -35.45 -17.63
CA MET A 396 0.58 -35.02 -18.00
C MET A 396 0.77 -35.28 -19.50
N ASN A 397 0.89 -34.22 -20.31
CA ASN A 397 1.35 -34.32 -21.68
C ASN A 397 2.74 -33.71 -21.80
N THR A 398 3.64 -34.54 -22.31
CA THR A 398 5.07 -34.32 -22.51
C THR A 398 5.34 -33.56 -23.82
N ASP A 399 6.44 -32.81 -23.80
CA ASP A 399 7.29 -32.36 -24.89
C ASP A 399 6.72 -31.48 -26.02
N GLN A 400 7.21 -30.24 -26.07
CA GLN A 400 7.31 -29.43 -27.29
C GLN A 400 8.62 -28.62 -27.32
N PRO A 401 9.13 -28.28 -28.52
CA PRO A 401 10.55 -28.00 -28.75
C PRO A 401 10.93 -26.57 -28.36
N GLN A 402 12.18 -26.40 -27.92
CA GLN A 402 12.82 -25.09 -27.76
C GLN A 402 12.96 -24.40 -29.11
N MET A 403 12.22 -23.32 -29.31
CA MET A 403 12.43 -22.38 -30.42
C MET A 403 12.97 -21.06 -29.86
N LYS A 404 13.97 -20.49 -30.54
CA LYS A 404 14.73 -19.31 -30.10
C LYS A 404 13.85 -18.05 -30.10
N SER A 405 13.97 -17.31 -29.00
CA SER A 405 13.34 -16.03 -28.65
C SER A 405 13.72 -14.86 -29.59
N THR A 406 12.74 -14.02 -29.92
CA THR A 406 12.95 -12.61 -30.30
C THR A 406 11.92 -11.72 -29.60
N GLY A 407 12.03 -11.58 -28.27
CA GLY A 407 11.66 -10.32 -27.63
C GLY A 407 12.80 -9.32 -27.86
N ALA A 408 12.54 -8.20 -28.53
CA ALA A 408 13.57 -7.21 -28.83
C ALA A 408 13.93 -6.44 -27.55
N ARG A 409 15.04 -6.82 -26.91
CA ARG A 409 15.62 -6.08 -25.78
C ARG A 409 16.79 -5.25 -26.28
N ARG A 410 16.72 -3.93 -26.09
CA ARG A 410 17.79 -2.99 -26.41
C ARG A 410 18.25 -2.28 -25.14
N VAL A 411 19.57 -2.24 -24.92
CA VAL A 411 20.17 -1.44 -23.85
C VAL A 411 20.99 -0.34 -24.51
N ILE A 412 20.70 0.91 -24.17
CA ILE A 412 21.28 2.10 -24.76
C ILE A 412 22.00 2.87 -23.65
N TYR A 413 23.30 3.09 -23.82
CA TYR A 413 24.15 3.79 -22.86
C TYR A 413 24.33 5.26 -23.28
N GLY A 414 24.57 6.14 -22.30
CA GLY A 414 24.96 7.52 -22.50
C GLY A 414 23.86 8.46 -23.03
N SER A 415 22.64 7.97 -23.20
CA SER A 415 21.54 8.74 -23.79
C SER A 415 20.29 8.73 -22.91
N ARG A 416 19.43 9.72 -23.15
CA ARG A 416 18.09 9.79 -22.54
C ARG A 416 17.05 9.39 -23.59
N PRO A 417 15.90 8.83 -23.18
CA PRO A 417 14.81 8.58 -24.10
C PRO A 417 14.41 9.88 -24.82
N ASN A 418 14.35 9.83 -26.16
CA ASN A 418 13.79 10.91 -26.97
C ASN A 418 12.39 10.51 -27.42
N PHE A 419 11.41 11.38 -27.16
CA PHE A 419 10.00 11.14 -27.48
C PHE A 419 9.51 11.93 -28.71
N GLU A 420 10.37 12.70 -29.38
CA GLU A 420 10.01 13.59 -30.50
C GLU A 420 9.49 12.88 -31.76
N GLY A 421 9.49 11.55 -31.81
CA GLY A 421 8.93 10.75 -32.91
C GLY A 421 7.85 9.74 -32.50
N ILE A 422 7.46 9.71 -31.22
CA ILE A 422 6.40 8.81 -30.73
C ILE A 422 5.08 9.56 -30.90
N GLY A 423 4.53 9.52 -32.12
CA GLY A 423 3.27 10.17 -32.45
C GLY A 423 2.12 9.70 -31.57
N MET A 424 1.34 10.66 -31.05
CA MET A 424 0.02 10.44 -30.42
C MET A 424 -1.01 9.97 -31.44
#